data_AF-A0A8B3CSD3-F1
#
_entry.id   AF-A0A8B3CSD3-F1
#
_cell.length_a   1.000
_cell.length_b   1.000
_cell.length_c   1.000
_cell.angle_alpha   90.00
_cell.angle_beta   90.00
_cell.angle_gamma   90.00
#
_symmetry.space_group_name_H-M   'P 1'
#
loop_
_entity.id
_entity.type
_entity.pdbx_description
1 polymer ?
#
loop_
_entity_poly.entity_id
_entity_poly.type
_entity_poly.pdbx_seq_one_letter_code
_entity_poly.pdbx_strand_id
1 'polypeptide(L)'
;MKPHSTFYFIPLVYFLILGVLPLKSDDFEGVYSVGNDECRVKPIKMAFLVFCKKTKKKRIYFYQGEENNNVIFKTDGGHLSTRFVFDDSSLKSGVFIGKGGSSLKVKKRTYYRSDQF
;
A
#
# COMPACT_ATOMS: atom_id res chain seq x y z
N MET A 1 -7.23 33.45 58.69
CA MET A 1 -7.48 32.20 57.95
C MET A 1 -7.24 32.47 56.46
N LYS A 2 -6.30 31.77 55.83
CA LYS A 2 -5.94 31.92 54.40
C LYS A 2 -6.77 30.94 53.56
N PRO A 3 -7.29 31.31 52.38
CA PRO A 3 -7.93 30.35 51.49
C PRO A 3 -6.85 29.57 50.73
N HIS A 4 -6.87 28.24 50.89
CA HIS A 4 -6.05 27.32 50.11
C HIS A 4 -6.72 27.12 48.74
N SER A 5 -6.15 27.70 47.69
CA SER A 5 -6.58 27.50 46.31
C SER A 5 -6.03 26.17 45.80
N THR A 6 -6.87 25.15 45.75
CA THR A 6 -6.51 23.82 45.23
C THR A 6 -6.59 23.85 43.71
N PHE A 7 -5.44 23.98 43.04
CA PHE A 7 -5.33 23.87 41.59
C PHE A 7 -5.49 22.40 41.17
N TYR A 8 -6.57 22.09 40.46
CA TYR A 8 -6.78 20.80 39.82
C TYR A 8 -5.86 20.68 38.60
N PHE A 9 -4.82 19.85 38.72
CA PHE A 9 -4.03 19.40 37.58
C PHE A 9 -4.83 18.34 36.82
N ILE A 10 -5.41 18.71 35.68
CA ILE A 10 -6.00 17.77 34.72
C ILE A 10 -4.85 17.22 33.87
N PRO A 11 -4.56 15.91 33.88
CA PRO A 11 -3.52 15.37 33.02
C PRO A 11 -4.05 15.40 31.59
N LEU A 12 -3.41 16.23 30.75
CA LEU A 12 -3.62 16.27 29.31
C LEU A 12 -3.26 14.90 28.73
N VAL A 13 -4.27 14.09 28.44
CA VAL A 13 -4.11 12.83 27.71
C VAL A 13 -3.70 13.19 26.29
N TYR A 14 -2.40 13.14 26.03
CA TYR A 14 -1.83 13.26 24.69
C TYR A 14 -2.26 12.02 23.89
N PHE A 15 -3.40 12.12 23.20
CA PHE A 15 -3.76 11.14 22.18
C PHE A 15 -2.70 11.22 21.09
N LEU A 16 -1.75 10.29 21.12
CA LEU A 16 -0.93 9.92 19.97
C LEU A 16 -1.88 9.33 18.91
N ILE A 17 -2.53 10.22 18.17
CA ILE A 17 -3.12 9.87 16.89
C ILE A 17 -1.93 9.60 15.98
N LEU A 18 -1.49 8.34 15.93
CA LEU A 18 -0.71 7.83 14.81
C LEU A 18 -1.61 8.00 13.58
N GLY A 19 -1.50 9.17 12.95
CA GLY A 19 -2.22 9.50 11.74
C GLY A 19 -1.78 8.54 10.66
N VAL A 20 -2.62 7.54 10.37
CA VAL A 20 -2.50 6.77 9.13
C VAL A 20 -2.80 7.78 8.04
N LEU A 21 -1.75 8.32 7.42
CA LEU A 21 -1.88 9.19 6.25
C LEU A 21 -2.68 8.40 5.21
N PRO A 22 -3.85 8.89 4.78
CA PRO A 22 -4.60 8.21 3.75
C PRO A 22 -3.74 8.20 2.49
N LEU A 23 -3.31 7.01 2.09
CA LEU A 23 -2.72 6.73 0.79
C LEU A 23 -3.61 7.42 -0.26
N LYS A 24 -3.08 8.39 -1.01
CA LYS A 24 -3.84 9.13 -2.03
C LYS A 24 -3.87 8.35 -3.34
N SER A 25 -5.07 8.13 -3.88
CA SER A 25 -5.38 7.44 -5.15
C SER A 25 -4.30 7.56 -6.24
N ASP A 26 -3.79 8.77 -6.44
CA ASP A 26 -2.89 9.13 -7.53
C ASP A 26 -1.45 8.62 -7.32
N ASP A 27 -1.03 8.37 -6.07
CA ASP A 27 0.31 7.91 -5.75
C ASP A 27 0.55 6.47 -6.23
N PHE A 28 -0.52 5.70 -6.39
CA PHE A 28 -0.47 4.27 -6.73
C PHE A 28 -1.02 3.94 -8.13
N GLU A 29 -1.85 4.79 -8.73
CA GLU A 29 -2.27 4.55 -10.11
C GLU A 29 -1.08 4.61 -11.07
N GLY A 30 -1.01 3.66 -12.02
CA GLY A 30 -0.02 3.70 -13.09
C GLY A 30 0.34 2.33 -13.67
N VAL A 31 1.46 2.30 -14.39
CA VAL A 31 2.04 1.08 -14.96
C VAL A 31 3.28 0.69 -14.18
N TYR A 32 3.34 -0.57 -13.78
CA TYR A 32 4.41 -1.18 -13.02
C TYR A 32 5.11 -2.25 -13.85
N SER A 33 6.43 -2.28 -13.81
CA SER A 33 7.21 -3.44 -14.21
C SER A 33 7.19 -4.43 -13.05
N VAL A 34 6.74 -5.66 -13.29
CA VAL A 34 6.76 -6.77 -12.32
C VAL A 34 7.59 -7.89 -12.91
N GLY A 35 8.86 -7.96 -12.52
CA GLY A 35 9.86 -8.75 -13.24
C GLY A 35 9.90 -8.32 -14.71
N ASN A 36 9.60 -9.28 -15.60
CA ASN A 36 9.56 -9.06 -17.05
C ASN A 36 8.15 -8.79 -17.61
N ASP A 37 7.15 -8.54 -16.76
CA ASP A 37 5.77 -8.21 -17.17
C ASP A 37 5.45 -6.74 -16.89
N GLU A 38 4.49 -6.19 -17.64
CA GLU A 38 3.94 -4.86 -17.40
C GLU A 38 2.53 -4.98 -16.85
N CYS A 39 2.29 -4.36 -15.70
CA CYS A 39 1.03 -4.42 -15.00
C CYS A 39 0.44 -3.01 -14.82
N ARG A 40 -0.78 -2.80 -15.30
CA ARG A 40 -1.56 -1.59 -15.02
C ARG A 40 -2.27 -1.77 -13.68
N VAL A 41 -2.10 -0.78 -12.80
CA VAL A 41 -2.71 -0.72 -11.48
C VAL A 41 -3.72 0.41 -11.49
N LYS A 42 -4.96 0.09 -11.13
CA LYS A 42 -6.05 1.05 -10.96
C LYS A 42 -6.56 1.00 -9.52
N PRO A 43 -6.70 2.14 -8.82
CA PRO A 43 -7.29 2.17 -7.50
C PRO A 43 -8.78 1.80 -7.56
N ILE A 44 -9.24 0.98 -6.61
CA ILE A 44 -10.64 0.66 -6.36
C ILE A 44 -10.90 0.75 -4.86
N LYS A 45 -11.33 1.92 -4.38
CA LYS A 45 -11.56 2.18 -2.95
C LYS A 45 -10.31 1.83 -2.11
N MET A 46 -10.38 0.83 -1.23
CA MET A 46 -9.29 0.37 -0.35
C MET A 46 -8.46 -0.79 -0.94
N ALA A 47 -8.63 -1.05 -2.23
CA ALA A 47 -7.93 -2.09 -2.95
C ALA A 47 -7.42 -1.52 -4.27
N PHE A 48 -6.65 -2.33 -5.00
CA PHE A 48 -6.31 -2.01 -6.38
C PHE A 48 -6.51 -3.20 -7.30
N LEU A 49 -6.93 -2.88 -8.51
CA LEU A 49 -7.04 -3.80 -9.62
C LEU A 49 -5.75 -3.79 -10.40
N VAL A 50 -5.07 -4.93 -10.43
CA VAL A 50 -3.89 -5.17 -11.25
C VAL A 50 -4.31 -5.94 -12.49
N PHE A 51 -3.88 -5.46 -13.65
CA PHE A 51 -3.96 -6.17 -14.91
C PHE A 51 -2.58 -6.24 -15.54
N CYS A 52 -2.04 -7.45 -15.73
CA CYS A 52 -0.73 -7.64 -16.34
C CYS A 52 -0.83 -8.15 -17.78
N LYS A 53 -0.01 -7.59 -18.68
CA LYS A 53 -0.06 -7.87 -20.14
C LYS A 53 0.15 -9.34 -20.45
N LYS A 54 1.15 -10.00 -19.85
CA LYS A 54 1.45 -11.42 -20.18
C LYS A 54 0.37 -12.35 -19.69
N THR A 55 -0.11 -12.17 -18.47
CA THR A 55 -1.11 -13.07 -17.88
C THR A 55 -2.54 -12.78 -18.37
N LYS A 56 -2.81 -11.56 -18.84
CA LYS A 56 -4.15 -11.06 -19.22
C LYS A 56 -5.22 -11.26 -18.15
N LYS A 57 -4.82 -11.46 -16.89
CA LYS A 57 -5.73 -11.67 -15.75
C LYS A 57 -5.81 -10.39 -14.92
N LYS A 58 -7.04 -10.04 -14.56
CA LYS A 58 -7.33 -9.01 -13.57
C LYS A 58 -7.30 -9.63 -12.18
N ARG A 59 -6.64 -8.98 -11.23
CA ARG A 59 -6.57 -9.40 -9.82
C ARG A 59 -6.76 -8.21 -8.92
N ILE A 60 -7.43 -8.41 -7.79
CA ILE A 60 -7.65 -7.38 -6.78
C ILE A 60 -6.71 -7.65 -5.61
N TYR A 61 -6.03 -6.62 -5.13
CA TYR A 61 -5.18 -6.68 -3.95
C TYR A 61 -5.66 -5.65 -2.94
N PHE A 62 -5.81 -6.11 -1.69
CA PHE A 62 -6.30 -5.33 -0.57
C PHE A 62 -5.14 -4.88 0.28
N TYR A 63 -5.22 -3.66 0.80
CA TYR A 63 -4.28 -3.16 1.79
C TYR A 63 -4.31 -4.04 3.05
N GLN A 64 -3.14 -4.36 3.59
CA GLN A 64 -3.00 -5.21 4.78
C GLN A 64 -2.29 -4.53 5.94
N GLY A 65 -1.66 -3.38 5.72
CA GLY A 65 -0.88 -2.67 6.72
C GLY A 65 0.55 -2.41 6.29
N GLU A 66 1.33 -1.93 7.24
CA GLU A 66 2.74 -1.61 7.10
C GLU A 66 3.58 -2.45 8.08
N GLU A 67 4.71 -2.96 7.62
CA GLU A 67 5.66 -3.74 8.41
C GLU A 67 7.09 -3.31 8.07
N ASN A 68 7.87 -2.87 9.07
CA ASN A 68 9.23 -2.38 8.86
C ASN A 68 9.32 -1.29 7.77
N ASN A 69 8.39 -0.32 7.79
CA ASN A 69 8.19 0.73 6.77
C ASN A 69 7.78 0.24 5.37
N ASN A 70 7.58 -1.07 5.19
CA ASN A 70 7.11 -1.61 3.93
C ASN A 70 5.58 -1.64 3.89
N VAL A 71 5.00 -1.25 2.76
CA VAL A 71 3.54 -1.27 2.58
C VAL A 71 3.10 -2.58 1.93
N ILE A 72 2.17 -3.30 2.54
CA ILE A 72 1.79 -4.65 2.12
C ILE A 72 0.37 -4.68 1.55
N PHE A 73 0.23 -5.29 0.37
CA PHE A 73 -1.05 -5.58 -0.27
C PHE A 73 -1.16 -7.05 -0.65
N LYS A 74 -2.31 -7.68 -0.42
CA LYS A 74 -2.51 -9.12 -0.67
C LYS A 74 -3.76 -9.39 -1.50
N THR A 75 -3.75 -10.41 -2.35
CA THR A 75 -4.98 -10.92 -2.96
C THR A 75 -5.85 -11.59 -1.91
N ASP A 76 -7.16 -11.50 -2.07
CA ASP A 76 -8.08 -12.36 -1.34
C ASP A 76 -7.86 -13.83 -1.75
N GLY A 77 -7.66 -14.73 -0.79
CA GLY A 77 -7.25 -16.12 -1.09
C GLY A 77 -6.48 -16.91 -0.01
N GLY A 78 -6.56 -16.54 1.27
CA GLY A 78 -5.98 -17.33 2.37
C GLY A 78 -4.44 -17.44 2.35
N HIS A 79 -3.90 -18.55 2.88
CA HIS A 79 -2.46 -18.77 3.10
C HIS A 79 -1.61 -18.77 1.81
N LEU A 80 -2.23 -18.89 0.63
CA LEU A 80 -1.57 -18.90 -0.68
C LEU A 80 -1.76 -17.58 -1.46
N SER A 81 -2.17 -16.52 -0.77
CA SER A 81 -2.36 -15.20 -1.37
C SER A 81 -1.04 -14.63 -1.91
N THR A 82 -1.09 -14.14 -3.14
CA THR A 82 0.03 -13.37 -3.70
C THR A 82 0.03 -11.98 -3.09
N ARG A 83 1.21 -11.37 -2.96
CA ARG A 83 1.33 -10.07 -2.28
C ARG A 83 2.32 -9.14 -2.93
N PHE A 84 2.03 -7.85 -2.87
CA PHE A 84 2.98 -6.78 -3.12
C PHE A 84 3.49 -6.26 -1.79
N VAL A 85 4.80 -6.05 -1.71
CA VAL A 85 5.49 -5.43 -0.58
C VAL A 85 6.27 -4.26 -1.16
N PHE A 86 5.83 -3.05 -0.90
CA PHE A 86 6.49 -1.83 -1.37
C PHE A 86 7.51 -1.35 -0.34
N ASP A 87 8.62 -0.80 -0.82
CA ASP A 87 9.75 -0.40 0.04
C ASP A 87 9.39 0.77 0.99
N ASP A 88 8.40 1.58 0.60
CA ASP A 88 7.92 2.74 1.34
C ASP A 88 6.52 3.16 0.90
N SER A 89 5.99 4.21 1.54
CA SER A 89 4.68 4.82 1.25
C SER A 89 4.59 5.55 -0.09
N SER A 90 5.69 5.72 -0.82
CA SER A 90 5.66 6.27 -2.18
C SER A 90 5.14 5.27 -3.21
N LEU A 91 5.14 3.97 -2.88
CA LEU A 91 4.62 2.88 -3.70
C LEU A 91 5.24 2.83 -5.11
N LYS A 92 6.48 3.31 -5.25
CA LYS A 92 7.22 3.36 -6.52
C LYS A 92 8.05 2.12 -6.79
N SER A 93 8.46 1.40 -5.76
CA SER A 93 9.27 0.18 -5.89
C SER A 93 8.96 -0.82 -4.79
N GLY A 94 9.32 -2.07 -5.04
CA GLY A 94 9.15 -3.15 -4.08
C GLY A 94 9.35 -4.52 -4.68
N VAL A 95 8.65 -5.49 -4.10
CA VAL A 95 8.69 -6.89 -4.48
C VAL A 95 7.28 -7.45 -4.58
N PHE A 96 7.02 -8.21 -5.65
CA PHE A 96 5.87 -9.07 -5.78
C PHE A 96 6.25 -10.48 -5.35
N ILE A 97 5.49 -11.06 -4.43
CA ILE A 97 5.65 -12.43 -3.97
C ILE A 97 4.50 -13.26 -4.53
N GLY A 98 4.85 -14.17 -5.43
CA GLY A 98 3.95 -15.07 -6.12
C GLY A 98 3.57 -16.32 -5.31
N LYS A 99 2.69 -17.13 -5.89
CA LYS A 99 2.30 -18.43 -5.32
C LYS A 99 3.53 -19.34 -5.34
N GLY A 100 3.92 -19.89 -4.18
CA GLY A 100 5.14 -20.69 -4.03
C GLY A 100 6.38 -19.90 -3.60
N GLY A 101 6.25 -18.61 -3.27
CA GLY A 101 7.33 -17.83 -2.67
C GLY A 101 8.29 -17.17 -3.66
N SER A 102 8.05 -17.31 -4.97
CA SER A 102 8.86 -16.61 -5.98
C SER A 102 8.73 -15.09 -5.83
N SER A 103 9.86 -14.39 -5.86
CA SER A 103 9.91 -12.93 -5.74
C SER A 103 10.28 -12.30 -7.08
N LEU A 104 9.57 -11.23 -7.44
CA LEU A 104 9.82 -10.44 -8.63
C LEU A 104 9.95 -8.97 -8.23
N LYS A 105 10.93 -8.27 -8.80
CA LYS A 105 11.11 -6.84 -8.56
C LYS A 105 9.95 -6.05 -9.15
N VAL A 106 9.49 -5.04 -8.41
CA VAL A 106 8.40 -4.14 -8.80
C VAL A 106 8.96 -2.73 -8.94
N LYS A 107 8.61 -2.05 -10.02
CA LYS A 107 8.96 -0.64 -10.24
C LYS A 107 7.87 0.10 -11.02
N LYS A 108 7.37 1.20 -10.47
CA LYS A 108 6.47 2.14 -11.16
C LYS A 108 7.22 2.82 -12.29
N ARG A 109 6.61 2.90 -13.48
CA ARG A 109 7.14 3.72 -14.57
C ARG A 109 6.88 5.18 -14.28
N THR A 110 7.90 6.00 -14.52
CA THR A 110 7.84 7.47 -14.40
C THR A 110 7.01 8.13 -15.51
N TYR A 111 6.85 7.44 -16.64
CA TYR A 111 6.06 7.91 -17.78
C TYR A 111 5.15 6.79 -18.28
N TYR A 112 3.85 7.07 -18.36
CA TYR A 112 2.85 6.16 -18.91
C TYR A 112 1.78 6.98 -19.63
N ARG A 113 1.40 6.50 -20.82
CA ARG A 113 0.32 7.06 -21.63
C ARG A 113 -0.89 6.14 -21.50
N SER A 114 -2.05 6.71 -21.20
CA SER A 114 -3.27 5.97 -20.79
C SER A 114 -3.84 5.03 -21.87
N ASP A 115 -3.38 5.19 -23.11
CA ASP A 115 -3.75 4.48 -24.34
C ASP A 115 -2.96 3.17 -24.58
N GLN A 116 -1.88 2.91 -23.83
CA GLN A 116 -1.01 1.73 -24.04
C GLN A 116 -1.54 0.41 -23.44
N PHE A 117 -2.78 0.39 -22.94
CA PHE A 117 -3.39 -0.71 -22.20
C PHE A 117 -4.90 -0.79 -22.37
#